data_AF-A0A6M3K562-F1
#
_entry.id   AF-A0A6M3K562-F1
#
_cell.length_a   1.000
_cell.length_b   1.000
_cell.length_c   1.000
_cell.angle_alpha   90.00
_cell.angle_beta   90.00
_cell.angle_gamma   90.00
#
_symmetry.space_group_name_H-M   'P 1'
#
loop_
_entity.id
_entity.type
_entity.pdbx_description
1 polymer ?
#
loop_
_entity_poly.entity_id
_entity_poly.type
_entity_poly.pdbx_seq_one_letter_code
_entity_poly.pdbx_strand_id
1 'polypeptide(L)'
;MDATKCDLSFDEVTLDYDALKRVAAIAVGKCVTEIERHKNELHDACFKLDTTMVHLSGHRLCEEAMQLELATEVYACLCGGKTRHKVTIVNHMEELDDRK
;
A
#
# COMPACT_ATOMS: atom_id res chain seq x y z
N MET A 1 -18.91 -25.32 -1.62
CA MET A 1 -19.12 -24.17 -0.73
C MET A 1 -17.92 -23.26 -0.87
N ASP A 2 -18.20 -22.00 -1.15
CA ASP A 2 -17.32 -21.01 -1.76
C ASP A 2 -16.25 -20.51 -0.78
N ALA A 3 -14.98 -20.83 -1.03
CA ALA A 3 -13.84 -20.53 -0.15
C ALA A 3 -13.20 -19.17 -0.46
N THR A 4 -14.03 -18.19 -0.83
CA THR A 4 -13.57 -16.84 -1.20
C THR A 4 -14.34 -15.76 -0.44
N LYS A 5 -14.74 -16.04 0.79
CA LYS A 5 -15.21 -15.01 1.72
C LYS A 5 -13.98 -14.51 2.49
N CYS A 6 -13.44 -13.36 2.07
CA CYS A 6 -12.52 -12.57 2.90
C CYS A 6 -13.29 -12.12 4.15
N ASP A 7 -13.37 -13.01 5.12
CA ASP A 7 -13.98 -12.71 6.41
C ASP A 7 -12.95 -11.96 7.24
N LEU A 8 -13.04 -10.63 7.26
CA LEU A 8 -12.17 -9.73 8.04
C LEU A 8 -12.54 -9.72 9.53
N SER A 9 -13.41 -10.64 9.99
CA SER A 9 -13.89 -10.74 11.38
C SER A 9 -12.98 -11.55 12.31
N PHE A 10 -11.85 -12.07 11.82
CA PHE A 10 -10.89 -12.79 12.65
C PHE A 10 -9.84 -11.83 13.22
N ASP A 11 -9.62 -11.89 14.54
CA ASP A 11 -8.57 -11.14 15.24
C ASP A 11 -7.14 -11.52 14.79
N GLU A 12 -7.01 -12.68 14.14
CA GLU A 12 -5.77 -13.22 13.61
C GLU A 12 -5.96 -13.78 12.19
N VAL A 13 -5.12 -13.37 11.24
CA VAL A 13 -5.01 -14.00 9.91
C VAL A 13 -3.58 -14.50 9.70
N THR A 14 -3.47 -15.76 9.27
CA THR A 14 -2.19 -16.35 8.84
C THR A 14 -2.04 -16.24 7.33
N LEU A 15 -0.93 -15.68 6.87
CA LEU A 15 -0.60 -15.58 5.45
C LEU A 15 0.66 -16.38 5.12
N ASP A 16 0.67 -17.00 3.94
CA ASP A 16 1.87 -17.59 3.36
C ASP A 16 2.93 -16.51 3.10
N TYR A 17 4.15 -16.77 3.55
CA TYR A 17 5.23 -15.79 3.54
C TYR A 17 5.64 -15.40 2.12
N ASP A 18 5.77 -16.38 1.22
CA ASP A 18 6.21 -16.15 -0.15
C ASP A 18 5.13 -15.45 -0.97
N ALA A 19 3.86 -15.83 -0.78
CA ALA A 19 2.72 -15.14 -1.37
C ALA A 19 2.66 -13.68 -0.91
N LEU A 20 2.77 -13.42 0.39
CA LEU A 20 2.76 -12.07 0.94
C LEU A 20 3.93 -11.23 0.41
N LYS A 21 5.13 -11.80 0.34
CA LYS A 21 6.31 -11.15 -0.25
C LYS A 21 6.11 -10.79 -1.71
N ARG A 22 5.48 -11.67 -2.50
CA ARG A 22 5.13 -11.39 -3.91
C ARG A 22 4.09 -10.28 -4.03
N VAL A 23 3.06 -10.29 -3.19
CA VAL A 23 2.04 -9.23 -3.17
C VAL A 23 2.67 -7.88 -2.82
N ALA A 24 3.55 -7.83 -1.82
CA ALA A 24 4.28 -6.61 -1.48
C ALA A 24 5.17 -6.11 -2.64
N ALA A 25 5.86 -7.01 -3.34
CA ALA A 25 6.63 -6.66 -4.53
C ALA A 25 5.76 -6.06 -5.65
N ILE A 26 4.58 -6.65 -5.89
CA ILE A 26 3.61 -6.15 -6.87
C ILE A 26 3.10 -4.77 -6.46
N ALA A 27 2.78 -4.56 -5.18
CA ALA A 27 2.34 -3.27 -4.67
C ALA A 27 3.38 -2.17 -4.92
N VAL A 28 4.66 -2.44 -4.60
CA VAL A 28 5.78 -1.52 -4.90
C VAL A 28 5.83 -1.20 -6.40
N GLY A 29 5.80 -2.22 -7.26
CA GLY A 29 5.85 -2.02 -8.71
C GLY A 29 4.68 -1.21 -9.26
N LYS A 30 3.48 -1.41 -8.69
CA LYS A 30 2.28 -0.66 -9.06
C LYS A 30 2.42 0.83 -8.69
N CYS A 31 2.83 1.14 -7.47
CA CYS A 31 3.01 2.53 -7.03
C CYS A 31 4.06 3.25 -7.89
N VAL A 32 5.18 2.61 -8.23
CA VAL A 32 6.19 3.19 -9.15
C VAL A 32 5.58 3.52 -10.52
N THR A 33 4.72 2.64 -11.04
CA THR A 33 4.04 2.85 -12.33
C THR A 33 3.06 4.03 -12.28
N GLU A 34 2.26 4.12 -11.22
CA GLU A 34 1.29 5.21 -11.04
C GLU A 34 1.97 6.56 -10.78
N ILE A 35 3.07 6.58 -10.02
CA ILE A 35 3.90 7.78 -9.83
C ILE A 35 4.38 8.31 -11.18
N GLU A 36 4.89 7.44 -12.05
CA GLU A 36 5.35 7.86 -13.38
C GLU A 36 4.20 8.44 -14.21
N ARG A 37 3.01 7.82 -14.16
CA ARG A 37 1.82 8.33 -14.84
C ARG A 37 1.43 9.71 -14.31
N HIS A 38 1.31 9.89 -13.00
CA HIS A 38 0.93 11.16 -12.39
C HIS A 38 1.95 12.27 -12.60
N LYS A 39 3.24 11.93 -12.60
CA LYS A 39 4.33 12.85 -12.96
C LYS A 39 4.16 13.35 -14.39
N ASN A 40 3.84 12.46 -15.34
CA ASN A 40 3.63 12.83 -16.74
C ASN A 40 2.37 13.68 -16.93
N GLU A 41 1.27 13.36 -16.24
CA GLU A 41 0.06 14.19 -16.23
C GLU A 41 0.31 15.59 -15.67
N LEU A 42 1.05 15.68 -14.56
CA LEU A 42 1.44 16.95 -13.95
C LEU A 42 2.29 17.79 -14.89
N HIS A 43 3.27 17.17 -15.54
CA HIS A 43 4.12 17.81 -16.55
C HIS A 43 3.27 18.39 -17.69
N ASP A 44 2.39 17.58 -18.28
CA ASP A 44 1.50 18.02 -19.36
C ASP A 44 0.53 19.13 -18.94
N ALA A 45 0.01 19.05 -17.72
CA ALA A 45 -0.88 20.07 -17.15
C ALA A 45 -0.16 21.42 -16.99
N CYS A 46 1.09 21.41 -16.54
CA CYS A 46 1.93 22.62 -16.46
C CYS A 46 2.12 23.28 -17.84
N PHE A 47 2.37 22.50 -18.90
CA PHE A 47 2.50 23.04 -20.26
C PHE A 47 1.20 23.64 -20.80
N LYS A 48 0.06 23.04 -20.44
CA LYS A 48 -1.27 23.49 -20.85
C LYS A 48 -1.82 24.63 -19.98
N LEU A 49 -1.11 25.00 -18.90
CA LEU A 49 -1.56 25.95 -17.88
C LEU A 49 -2.90 25.53 -17.24
N ASP A 50 -3.14 24.21 -17.14
CA ASP A 50 -4.32 23.64 -16.50
C ASP A 50 -4.07 23.52 -14.99
N THR A 51 -4.37 24.60 -14.26
CA THR A 51 -4.12 24.68 -12.82
C THR A 51 -4.89 23.63 -12.02
N THR A 52 -6.08 23.24 -12.48
CA THR A 52 -6.89 22.20 -11.82
C THR A 52 -6.20 20.86 -11.92
N MET A 53 -5.72 20.47 -13.11
CA MET A 53 -4.99 19.23 -13.29
C MET A 53 -3.64 19.24 -12.57
N VAL A 54 -2.95 20.39 -12.49
CA VAL A 54 -1.73 20.52 -11.69
C VAL A 54 -1.98 20.19 -10.22
N HIS A 55 -3.03 20.76 -9.62
CA HIS A 55 -3.37 20.46 -8.22
C HIS A 55 -3.77 19.00 -8.03
N LEU A 56 -4.60 18.45 -8.93
CA LEU A 56 -5.08 17.08 -8.82
C LEU A 56 -3.96 16.05 -8.99
N SER A 57 -3.16 16.16 -10.05
CA SER A 57 -2.05 15.24 -10.31
C SER A 57 -0.96 15.38 -9.26
N GLY A 58 -0.71 16.59 -8.74
CA GLY A 58 0.20 16.80 -7.62
C GLY A 58 -0.28 16.11 -6.34
N HIS A 59 -1.58 16.21 -6.01
CA HIS A 59 -2.15 15.52 -4.85
C HIS A 59 -2.04 14.00 -4.97
N ARG A 60 -2.43 13.43 -6.11
CA ARG A 60 -2.33 11.99 -6.37
C ARG A 60 -0.89 11.47 -6.34
N LEU A 61 0.05 12.27 -6.84
CA LEU A 61 1.47 11.94 -6.77
C LEU A 61 1.96 11.81 -5.32
N CYS A 62 1.50 12.70 -4.42
CA CYS A 62 1.79 12.61 -2.99
C CYS A 62 1.16 11.36 -2.36
N GLU A 63 -0.10 11.06 -2.67
CA GLU A 63 -0.78 9.86 -2.15
C GLU A 63 -0.05 8.57 -2.58
N GLU A 64 0.29 8.44 -3.86
CA GLU A 64 1.03 7.28 -4.37
C GLU A 64 2.45 7.19 -3.81
N ALA A 65 3.12 8.32 -3.54
CA ALA A 65 4.43 8.33 -2.89
C ALA A 65 4.36 7.81 -1.44
N MET A 66 3.33 8.19 -0.68
CA MET A 66 3.11 7.68 0.68
C MET A 66 2.80 6.18 0.66
N GLN A 67 2.00 5.72 -0.30
CA GLN A 67 1.73 4.29 -0.47
C GLN A 67 2.99 3.51 -0.86
N LEU A 68 3.84 4.09 -1.72
CA LEU A 68 5.13 3.49 -2.08
C LEU A 68 6.03 3.34 -0.87
N GLU A 69 6.15 4.37 -0.03
CA GLU A 69 6.94 4.31 1.20
C GLU A 69 6.52 3.12 2.06
N LEU A 70 5.23 3.02 2.39
CA LEU A 70 4.67 1.92 3.16
C LEU A 70 4.91 0.54 2.49
N ALA A 71 4.63 0.43 1.20
CA ALA A 71 4.80 -0.82 0.46
C ALA A 71 6.27 -1.27 0.43
N THR A 72 7.21 -0.33 0.28
CA THR A 72 8.65 -0.63 0.27
C THR A 72 9.16 -1.04 1.65
N GLU A 73 8.67 -0.42 2.72
CA GLU A 73 9.02 -0.82 4.08
C GLU A 73 8.56 -2.26 4.36
N VAL A 74 7.30 -2.58 4.04
CA VAL A 74 6.75 -3.94 4.17
C VAL A 74 7.57 -4.93 3.35
N TYR A 75 7.84 -4.61 2.08
CA TYR A 75 8.61 -5.48 1.20
C TYR A 75 10.05 -5.70 1.71
N ALA A 76 10.72 -4.66 2.20
CA ALA A 76 12.05 -4.74 2.77
C ALA A 76 12.08 -5.62 4.03
N CYS A 77 11.09 -5.47 4.91
CA CYS A 77 10.92 -6.32 6.09
C CYS A 77 10.75 -7.80 5.70
N LEU A 78 9.97 -8.08 4.66
CA LEU A 78 9.78 -9.42 4.08
C LEU A 78 10.98 -9.92 3.26
N CYS A 79 11.94 -9.06 2.90
CA CYS A 79 13.19 -9.50 2.28
C CYS A 79 14.26 -9.87 3.31
N GLY A 80 14.27 -9.19 4.47
CA GLY A 80 15.22 -9.45 5.55
C GLY A 80 14.97 -10.77 6.30
N GLY A 81 13.73 -11.27 6.31
CA GLY A 81 13.32 -12.47 7.06
C GLY A 81 13.60 -13.80 6.38
N LYS A 82 14.87 -14.13 6.07
CA LYS A 82 15.24 -15.35 5.32
C LYS A 82 14.81 -16.69 5.96
N THR A 83 14.44 -16.71 7.23
CA THR A 83 14.03 -17.91 7.99
C THR A 83 12.55 -17.90 8.42
N ARG A 84 11.77 -16.88 8.03
CA ARG A 84 10.37 -16.76 8.45
C ARG A 84 9.49 -17.62 7.53
N HIS A 85 8.62 -18.43 8.12
CA HIS A 85 7.71 -19.32 7.36
C HIS A 85 6.23 -18.98 7.59
N LYS A 86 5.92 -18.17 8.61
CA LYS A 86 4.57 -17.75 8.99
C LYS A 86 4.56 -16.26 9.29
N VAL A 87 3.57 -15.54 8.74
CA VAL A 87 3.23 -14.16 9.14
C VAL A 87 1.84 -14.18 9.74
N THR A 88 1.73 -13.60 10.92
CA THR A 88 0.46 -13.39 11.61
C THR A 88 0.16 -11.89 11.59
N ILE A 89 -0.99 -11.51 11.05
CA ILE A 89 -1.53 -10.14 11.19
C ILE A 89 -2.49 -10.16 12.37
N VAL A 90 -2.24 -9.30 13.35
CA VAL A 90 -3.09 -9.13 14.54
C VAL A 90 -3.73 -7.76 14.45
N ASN A 91 -5.06 -7.70 14.49
CA ASN A 91 -5.77 -6.44 14.67
C ASN A 91 -5.69 -6.05 16.15
N HIS A 92 -4.99 -4.97 16.47
CA HIS A 92 -5.07 -4.39 17.80
C HIS A 92 -6.33 -3.54 17.88
N MET A 93 -7.29 -3.91 18.71
CA MET A 93 -8.36 -2.98 19.11
C MET A 93 -7.70 -1.83 19.86
N GLU A 94 -7.79 -0.61 19.32
CA GLU A 94 -7.54 0.57 20.14
C GLU A 94 -8.56 0.57 21.28
N GLU A 95 -8.08 0.49 22.52
CA GLU A 95 -8.92 0.77 23.68
C GLU A 95 -9.44 2.21 23.51
N LEU A 96 -10.74 2.35 23.27
CA LEU A 96 -11.41 3.64 23.38
C LEU A 96 -11.10 4.18 24.79
N ASP A 97 -10.28 5.23 24.86
CA ASP A 97 -9.92 5.89 26.12
C ASP A 97 -11.21 6.42 26.76
N ASP A 98 -11.78 5.63 27.69
CA ASP A 98 -12.99 5.91 28.47
C ASP A 98 -12.75 7.02 29.53
N ARG A 99 -11.97 8.05 29.17
CA ARG A 99 -11.80 9.25 29.99
C ARG A 99 -12.80 10.33 29.57
N LYS A 100 -14.00 10.18 30.12
CA LYS A 100 -14.94 11.27 30.40
C LYS A 100 -14.44 12.18 31.52
#